data_AF-A0A5N6M9Y0-F1
#
_entry.id   AF-A0A5N6M9Y0-F1
#
_cell.length_a   1.000
_cell.length_b   1.000
_cell.length_c   1.000
_cell.angle_alpha   90.00
_cell.angle_beta   90.00
_cell.angle_gamma   90.00
#
_symmetry.space_group_name_H-M   'P 1'
#
loop_
_entity.id
_entity.type
_entity.pdbx_description
1 polymer ?
#
loop_
_entity_poly.entity_id
_entity_poly.type
_entity_poly.pdbx_seq_one_letter_code
_entity_poly.pdbx_strand_id
1 'polypeptide(L)'
;MMQWRRRQQQNEASMRWSILPPRFFDYLVDGNTKNTVNFANGKSIPYPSFFDVDYVYFPFCVENQEWLLVQVNLQTMNLVMYCSEIFSNEKYRRSVHPKLLKISVYFAALLVNIKYFKKTGAPERVMGFEVNEDHVQSYNDLIGNRGVHVCMLMEFLVTGKPMNVTGDFQNWCVAYRRYMADQMYFWRCLPRPGDV
;
A
#
# COMPACT_ATOMS: atom_id res chain seq x y z
N MET A 1 17.83 5.82 26.91
CA MET A 1 18.01 5.78 25.44
C MET A 1 17.91 4.34 24.91
N MET A 2 16.73 3.70 24.96
CA MET A 2 16.56 2.28 24.51
C MET A 2 15.13 1.91 24.03
N GLN A 3 14.13 2.79 24.10
CA GLN A 3 12.75 2.39 23.80
C GLN A 3 12.41 2.33 22.31
N TRP A 4 13.08 3.12 21.45
CA TRP A 4 12.79 3.12 20.01
C TRP A 4 13.40 1.89 19.28
N ARG A 5 14.60 1.45 19.67
CA ARG A 5 15.22 0.20 19.16
C ARG A 5 14.38 -1.02 19.53
N ARG A 6 13.81 -1.05 20.73
CA ARG A 6 12.83 -2.09 21.12
C ARG A 6 11.56 -2.05 20.28
N ARG A 7 11.04 -0.88 19.88
CA ARG A 7 9.88 -0.80 18.97
C ARG A 7 10.19 -1.28 17.56
N GLN A 8 11.39 -1.01 17.03
CA GLN A 8 11.83 -1.59 15.76
C GLN A 8 11.96 -3.12 15.86
N GLN A 9 12.66 -3.62 16.88
CA GLN A 9 12.87 -5.07 17.06
C GLN A 9 11.59 -5.85 17.46
N GLN A 10 10.66 -5.26 18.21
CA GLN A 10 9.35 -5.88 18.49
C GLN A 10 8.41 -5.87 17.28
N ASN A 11 8.52 -4.88 16.38
CA ASN A 11 7.70 -4.83 15.17
C ASN A 11 8.28 -5.67 14.02
N GLU A 12 9.60 -5.82 13.91
CA GLU A 12 10.23 -6.64 12.85
C GLU A 12 9.86 -8.13 12.94
N ALA A 13 9.50 -8.63 14.13
CA ALA A 13 9.18 -10.04 14.34
C ALA A 13 7.75 -10.47 13.95
N SER A 14 6.89 -9.57 13.43
CA SER A 14 5.52 -9.97 13.04
C SER A 14 4.84 -9.10 11.97
N MET A 15 5.58 -8.35 11.15
CA MET A 15 4.94 -7.63 10.04
C MET A 15 4.50 -8.63 8.97
N ARG A 16 3.20 -8.90 8.90
CA ARG A 16 2.59 -9.74 7.84
C ARG A 16 2.35 -8.95 6.54
N TRP A 17 3.00 -7.80 6.37
CA TRP A 17 2.73 -6.90 5.25
C TRP A 17 3.95 -6.10 4.79
N SER A 18 3.95 -5.71 3.52
CA SER A 18 4.90 -4.77 2.92
C SER A 18 4.14 -3.62 2.27
N ILE A 19 4.38 -2.38 2.70
CA ILE A 19 3.74 -1.16 2.15
C ILE A 19 4.74 -0.49 1.21
N LEU A 20 4.54 -0.61 -0.10
CA LEU A 20 5.44 -0.08 -1.11
C LEU A 20 5.05 1.37 -1.49
N PRO A 21 6.01 2.17 -1.98
CA PRO A 21 5.73 3.57 -2.33
C PRO A 21 4.90 3.66 -3.62
N PRO A 22 4.21 4.80 -3.88
CA PRO A 22 3.48 5.04 -5.13
C PRO A 22 4.25 4.68 -6.40
N ARG A 23 5.54 5.00 -6.41
CA ARG A 23 6.44 4.79 -7.55
C ARG A 23 6.65 3.31 -7.91
N PHE A 24 6.31 2.39 -7.00
CA PHE A 24 6.32 0.97 -7.30
C PHE A 24 5.39 0.63 -8.47
N PHE A 25 4.22 1.26 -8.55
CA PHE A 25 3.29 1.08 -9.67
C PHE A 25 3.97 1.42 -11.00
N ASP A 26 4.66 2.55 -11.08
CA ASP A 26 5.36 2.97 -12.31
C ASP A 26 6.43 1.95 -12.70
N TYR A 27 7.26 1.51 -11.74
CA TYR A 27 8.27 0.48 -12.01
C TYR A 27 7.67 -0.87 -12.43
N LEU A 28 6.49 -1.20 -11.90
CA LEU A 28 5.77 -2.42 -12.24
C LEU A 28 5.27 -2.39 -13.69
N VAL A 29 4.66 -1.28 -14.12
CA VAL A 29 4.06 -1.18 -15.45
C VAL A 29 5.06 -0.81 -16.55
N ASP A 30 6.14 -0.10 -16.22
CA ASP A 30 7.21 0.26 -17.17
C ASP A 30 8.18 -0.90 -17.44
N GLY A 31 7.99 -2.04 -16.78
CA GLY A 31 8.87 -3.21 -16.92
C GLY A 31 10.28 -2.99 -16.36
N ASN A 32 10.44 -2.07 -15.40
CA ASN A 32 11.72 -1.86 -14.71
C ASN A 32 11.93 -2.99 -13.67
N THR A 33 12.33 -4.16 -14.19
CA THR A 33 12.45 -5.40 -13.44
C THR A 33 13.44 -5.31 -12.28
N LYS A 34 14.53 -4.53 -12.40
CA LYS A 34 15.52 -4.42 -11.33
C LYS A 34 14.92 -3.79 -10.07
N ASN A 35 14.18 -2.69 -10.22
CA ASN A 35 13.61 -1.99 -9.07
C ASN A 35 12.50 -2.81 -8.41
N THR A 36 11.58 -3.38 -9.20
CA THR A 36 10.50 -4.22 -8.67
C THR A 36 11.01 -5.47 -7.97
N VAL A 37 12.03 -6.12 -8.52
CA VAL A 37 12.71 -7.26 -7.90
C VAL A 37 13.41 -6.86 -6.59
N ASN A 38 13.99 -5.67 -6.51
CA ASN A 38 14.61 -5.18 -5.27
C ASN A 38 13.59 -4.95 -4.16
N PHE A 39 12.42 -4.36 -4.48
CA PHE A 39 11.31 -4.26 -3.52
C PHE A 39 10.85 -5.66 -3.08
N ALA A 40 10.57 -6.55 -4.03
CA ALA A 40 10.03 -7.87 -3.73
C ALA A 40 10.96 -8.76 -2.89
N ASN A 41 12.28 -8.68 -3.11
CA ASN A 41 13.26 -9.44 -2.32
C ASN A 41 13.72 -8.73 -1.04
N GLY A 42 13.08 -7.62 -0.63
CA GLY A 42 13.45 -6.90 0.59
C GLY A 42 14.81 -6.19 0.53
N LYS A 43 15.35 -5.96 -0.67
CA LYS A 43 16.62 -5.24 -0.86
C LYS A 43 16.47 -3.72 -0.78
N SER A 44 15.26 -3.23 -1.03
CA SER A 44 14.91 -1.82 -0.84
C SER A 44 14.42 -1.62 0.60
N ILE A 45 15.25 -1.06 1.47
CA ILE A 45 14.84 -0.70 2.84
C ILE A 45 13.84 0.48 2.76
N PRO A 46 12.78 0.52 3.58
CA PRO A 46 12.45 -0.37 4.71
C PRO A 46 11.45 -1.47 4.37
N TYR A 47 11.31 -1.87 3.10
CA TYR A 47 10.23 -2.75 2.65
C TYR A 47 10.60 -4.22 2.90
N PRO A 48 9.84 -4.97 3.73
CA PRO A 48 10.08 -6.39 3.94
C PRO A 48 9.93 -7.19 2.63
N SER A 49 10.61 -8.33 2.56
CA SER A 49 10.52 -9.21 1.41
C SER A 49 9.13 -9.85 1.31
N PHE A 50 8.68 -10.08 0.08
CA PHE A 50 7.43 -10.79 -0.21
C PHE A 50 7.44 -12.22 0.33
N PHE A 51 8.62 -12.81 0.56
CA PHE A 51 8.75 -14.14 1.15
C PHE A 51 8.42 -14.18 2.65
N ASP A 52 8.42 -13.02 3.31
CA ASP A 52 8.29 -12.91 4.76
C ASP A 52 6.96 -12.25 5.19
N VAL A 53 6.08 -11.97 4.22
CA VAL A 53 4.82 -11.26 4.44
C VAL A 53 3.65 -11.94 3.74
N ASP A 54 2.44 -11.66 4.21
CA ASP A 54 1.20 -12.16 3.63
C ASP A 54 0.60 -11.18 2.62
N TYR A 55 0.75 -9.89 2.89
CA TYR A 55 0.10 -8.81 2.15
C TYR A 55 1.11 -7.83 1.56
N VAL A 56 0.83 -7.39 0.34
CA VAL A 56 1.57 -6.28 -0.28
C VAL A 56 0.58 -5.16 -0.55
N TYR A 57 0.83 -4.00 0.04
CA TYR A 57 0.05 -2.79 -0.17
C TYR A 57 0.84 -1.81 -1.02
N PHE A 58 0.18 -1.14 -1.95
CA PHE A 58 0.76 0.05 -2.57
C PHE A 58 -0.32 0.97 -3.10
N PRO A 59 -0.16 2.29 -2.91
CA PRO A 59 -1.03 3.26 -3.51
C PRO A 59 -0.65 3.46 -4.98
N PHE A 60 -1.61 3.86 -5.81
CA PHE A 60 -1.34 4.35 -7.15
C PHE A 60 -2.32 5.47 -7.49
N CYS A 61 -1.93 6.30 -8.46
CA CYS A 61 -2.73 7.44 -8.87
C CYS A 61 -3.40 7.16 -10.23
N VAL A 62 -4.69 7.47 -10.33
CA VAL A 62 -5.39 7.56 -11.61
C VAL A 62 -5.43 9.02 -12.07
N GLU A 63 -6.19 9.32 -13.12
CA GLU A 63 -6.32 10.69 -13.64
C GLU A 63 -6.73 11.67 -12.52
N ASN A 64 -6.31 12.95 -12.64
CA ASN A 64 -6.71 14.03 -11.73
C ASN A 64 -6.32 13.86 -10.24
N GLN A 65 -5.16 13.26 -9.96
CA GLN A 65 -4.65 13.10 -8.58
C GLN A 65 -5.54 12.22 -7.69
N GLU A 66 -6.30 11.32 -8.30
CA GLU A 66 -7.12 10.36 -7.58
C GLU A 66 -6.28 9.19 -7.09
N TRP A 67 -6.05 9.18 -5.77
CA TRP A 67 -5.28 8.15 -5.09
C TRP A 67 -6.16 6.94 -4.76
N LEU A 68 -5.68 5.76 -5.13
CA LEU A 68 -6.28 4.46 -4.82
C LEU A 68 -5.26 3.59 -4.08
N LEU A 69 -5.77 2.58 -3.37
CA LEU A 69 -4.97 1.61 -2.64
C LEU A 69 -5.23 0.21 -3.18
N VAL A 70 -4.16 -0.53 -3.45
CA VAL A 70 -4.21 -1.96 -3.74
C VAL A 70 -3.63 -2.74 -2.57
N GLN A 71 -4.27 -3.86 -2.25
CA GLN A 71 -3.73 -4.93 -1.44
C GLN A 71 -3.65 -6.20 -2.28
N VAL A 72 -2.50 -6.86 -2.28
CA VAL A 72 -2.36 -8.22 -2.82
C VAL A 72 -2.15 -9.18 -1.67
N ASN A 73 -3.01 -10.19 -1.56
CA ASN A 73 -2.77 -11.34 -0.69
C ASN A 73 -1.91 -12.36 -1.44
N LEU A 74 -0.68 -12.58 -0.98
CA LEU A 74 0.30 -13.44 -1.65
C LEU A 74 -0.02 -14.95 -1.52
N GLN A 75 -0.85 -15.33 -0.54
CA GLN A 75 -1.28 -16.71 -0.34
C GLN A 75 -2.47 -17.07 -1.25
N THR A 76 -3.47 -16.19 -1.30
CA THR A 76 -4.68 -16.44 -2.09
C THR A 76 -4.57 -15.96 -3.53
N MET A 77 -3.54 -15.16 -3.84
CA MET A 77 -3.39 -14.45 -5.11
C MET A 77 -4.58 -13.55 -5.43
N ASN A 78 -5.18 -12.95 -4.40
CA ASN A 78 -6.29 -12.02 -4.58
C ASN A 78 -5.80 -10.57 -4.52
N LEU A 79 -6.21 -9.77 -5.51
CA LEU A 79 -5.99 -8.33 -5.56
C LEU A 79 -7.28 -7.63 -5.16
N VAL A 80 -7.22 -6.88 -4.07
CA VAL A 80 -8.31 -6.03 -3.60
C VAL A 80 -7.94 -4.58 -3.86
N MET A 81 -8.77 -3.88 -4.64
CA MET A 81 -8.69 -2.43 -4.77
C MET A 81 -9.64 -1.79 -3.76
N TYR A 82 -9.13 -0.91 -2.91
CA TYR A 82 -9.94 -0.10 -2.02
C TYR A 82 -10.24 1.27 -2.66
N CYS A 83 -11.53 1.57 -2.78
CA CYS A 83 -12.03 2.81 -3.31
C CYS A 83 -12.09 3.90 -2.23
N SER A 84 -11.63 5.12 -2.56
CA SER A 84 -11.95 6.29 -1.74
C SER A 84 -13.35 6.82 -2.02
N GLU A 85 -13.87 6.64 -3.24
CA GLU A 85 -15.21 7.06 -3.67
C GLU A 85 -15.82 6.02 -4.61
N ILE A 86 -17.14 6.02 -4.75
CA ILE A 86 -17.84 5.18 -5.73
C ILE A 86 -17.57 5.73 -7.13
N PHE A 87 -17.09 4.88 -8.03
CA PHE A 87 -16.84 5.25 -9.42
C PHE A 87 -18.08 5.05 -10.28
N SER A 88 -18.31 5.95 -11.23
CA SER A 88 -19.24 5.64 -12.32
C SER A 88 -18.70 4.49 -13.17
N ASN A 89 -19.58 3.70 -13.75
CA ASN A 89 -19.20 2.58 -14.63
C ASN A 89 -18.27 3.03 -15.76
N GLU A 90 -18.50 4.21 -16.34
CA GLU A 90 -17.67 4.77 -17.41
C GLU A 90 -16.25 5.08 -16.90
N LYS A 91 -16.14 5.81 -15.79
CA LYS A 91 -14.86 6.18 -15.19
C LYS A 91 -14.07 4.94 -14.76
N TYR A 92 -14.74 3.96 -14.16
CA TYR A 92 -14.12 2.70 -13.81
C TYR A 92 -13.52 2.00 -15.05
N ARG A 93 -14.32 1.80 -16.11
CA ARG A 93 -13.87 1.10 -17.31
C ARG A 93 -12.73 1.82 -18.02
N ARG A 94 -12.77 3.16 -18.06
CA ARG A 94 -11.81 3.96 -18.81
C ARG A 94 -10.50 4.17 -18.06
N SER A 95 -10.57 4.53 -16.77
CA SER A 95 -9.41 5.07 -16.05
C SER A 95 -8.87 4.12 -14.97
N VAL A 96 -9.71 3.25 -14.41
CA VAL A 96 -9.35 2.37 -13.27
C VAL A 96 -9.03 0.95 -13.75
N HIS A 97 -9.96 0.30 -14.43
CA HIS A 97 -9.85 -1.10 -14.86
C HIS A 97 -8.58 -1.40 -15.68
N PRO A 98 -8.14 -0.57 -16.65
CA PRO A 98 -6.91 -0.84 -17.40
C PRO A 98 -5.65 -0.85 -16.51
N LYS A 99 -5.61 -0.01 -15.46
CA LYS A 99 -4.48 0.02 -14.51
C LYS A 99 -4.48 -1.22 -13.64
N LEU A 100 -5.64 -1.68 -13.18
CA LEU A 100 -5.77 -2.90 -12.40
C LEU A 100 -5.37 -4.15 -13.19
N LEU A 101 -5.77 -4.24 -14.46
CA LEU A 101 -5.32 -5.33 -15.35
C LEU A 101 -3.79 -5.32 -15.53
N LYS A 102 -3.18 -4.14 -15.70
CA LYS A 102 -1.72 -4.04 -15.76
C LYS A 102 -1.09 -4.53 -14.46
N ILE A 103 -1.62 -4.09 -13.31
CA ILE A 103 -1.12 -4.53 -12.02
C ILE A 103 -1.21 -6.05 -11.90
N SER A 104 -2.34 -6.67 -12.22
CA SER A 104 -2.50 -8.12 -12.06
C SER A 104 -1.51 -8.92 -12.91
N VAL A 105 -1.34 -8.53 -14.17
CA VAL A 105 -0.41 -9.18 -15.10
C VAL A 105 1.05 -8.99 -14.67
N TYR A 106 1.47 -7.75 -14.44
CA TYR A 106 2.87 -7.46 -14.13
C TYR A 106 3.27 -7.90 -12.72
N PHE A 107 2.35 -7.88 -11.76
CA PHE A 107 2.61 -8.40 -10.42
C PHE A 107 2.75 -9.92 -10.44
N ALA A 108 1.89 -10.64 -11.16
CA ALA A 108 2.06 -12.08 -11.35
C ALA A 108 3.41 -12.42 -12.02
N ALA A 109 3.78 -11.66 -13.06
CA ALA A 109 5.08 -11.81 -13.72
C ALA A 109 6.26 -11.54 -12.77
N LEU A 110 6.15 -10.55 -11.88
CA LEU A 110 7.14 -10.27 -10.84
C LEU A 110 7.30 -11.45 -9.89
N LEU A 111 6.20 -12.07 -9.43
CA LEU A 111 6.24 -13.24 -8.56
C LEU A 111 6.92 -14.44 -9.24
N VAL A 112 6.66 -14.67 -10.52
CA VAL A 112 7.37 -15.69 -11.31
C VAL A 112 8.86 -15.36 -11.39
N ASN A 113 9.22 -14.10 -11.68
CA ASN A 113 10.60 -13.65 -11.84
C ASN A 113 11.44 -13.82 -10.56
N ILE A 114 10.89 -13.50 -9.39
CA ILE A 114 11.57 -13.73 -8.10
C ILE A 114 11.54 -15.19 -7.64
N LYS A 115 10.91 -16.08 -8.42
CA LYS A 115 10.68 -17.51 -8.14
C LYS A 115 9.86 -17.70 -6.87
N TYR A 116 8.84 -16.88 -6.68
CA TYR A 116 8.00 -16.87 -5.48
C TYR A 116 7.41 -18.25 -5.20
N PHE A 117 6.60 -18.75 -6.12
CA PHE A 117 5.90 -20.03 -6.03
C PHE A 117 6.82 -21.23 -5.79
N LYS A 118 7.96 -21.27 -6.51
CA LYS A 118 8.96 -22.33 -6.33
C LYS A 118 9.57 -22.33 -4.93
N LYS A 119 9.82 -21.16 -4.35
CA LYS A 119 10.47 -21.02 -3.03
C LYS A 119 9.50 -21.21 -1.87
N THR A 120 8.24 -20.79 -2.03
CA THR A 120 7.23 -20.91 -0.98
C THR A 120 6.44 -22.22 -1.05
N GLY A 121 6.51 -22.94 -2.17
CA GLY A 121 5.66 -24.11 -2.43
C GLY A 121 4.21 -23.75 -2.76
N ALA A 122 3.89 -22.46 -2.88
CA ALA A 122 2.55 -22.01 -3.25
C ALA A 122 2.24 -22.37 -4.72
N PRO A 123 1.02 -22.82 -5.04
CA PRO A 123 0.63 -23.08 -6.41
C PRO A 123 0.54 -21.77 -7.21
N GLU A 124 0.97 -21.81 -8.47
CA GLU A 124 0.72 -20.73 -9.43
C GLU A 124 -0.77 -20.64 -9.71
N ARG A 125 -1.34 -19.43 -9.60
CA ARG A 125 -2.76 -19.16 -9.80
C ARG A 125 -2.97 -17.86 -10.56
N VAL A 126 -4.08 -17.81 -11.30
CA VAL A 126 -4.57 -16.55 -11.86
C VAL A 126 -4.95 -15.64 -10.72
N MET A 127 -4.56 -14.37 -10.82
CA MET A 127 -4.86 -13.38 -9.79
C MET A 127 -6.36 -13.09 -9.76
N GLY A 128 -6.97 -13.29 -8.59
CA GLY A 128 -8.35 -12.87 -8.30
C GLY A 128 -8.44 -11.35 -8.20
N PHE A 129 -9.63 -10.81 -8.46
CA PHE A 129 -9.86 -9.37 -8.46
C PHE A 129 -11.15 -9.01 -7.73
N GLU A 130 -11.02 -8.10 -6.76
CA GLU A 130 -12.12 -7.58 -5.96
C GLU A 130 -12.01 -6.06 -5.80
N VAL A 131 -13.18 -5.42 -5.70
CA VAL A 131 -13.31 -4.00 -5.37
C VAL A 131 -13.96 -3.92 -4.00
N ASN A 132 -13.33 -3.18 -3.09
CA ASN A 132 -13.87 -2.89 -1.77
C ASN A 132 -14.34 -1.43 -1.71
N GLU A 133 -15.62 -1.26 -1.38
CA GLU A 133 -16.28 0.04 -1.27
C GLU A 133 -16.75 0.34 0.17
N ASP A 134 -16.34 -0.45 1.15
CA ASP A 134 -16.81 -0.34 2.55
C ASP A 134 -16.33 0.93 3.25
N HIS A 135 -15.36 1.61 2.65
CA HIS A 135 -14.66 2.77 3.22
C HIS A 135 -14.81 4.04 2.39
N VAL A 136 -15.72 4.06 1.42
CA VAL A 136 -15.92 5.22 0.55
C VAL A 136 -16.38 6.45 1.34
N GLN A 137 -15.95 7.62 0.87
CA GLN A 137 -16.36 8.92 1.38
C GLN A 137 -17.09 9.71 0.29
N SER A 138 -17.80 10.78 0.67
CA SER A 138 -18.46 11.64 -0.29
C SER A 138 -17.43 12.38 -1.16
N TYR A 139 -17.82 12.72 -2.39
CA TYR A 139 -16.96 13.48 -3.31
C TYR A 139 -16.45 14.78 -2.67
N ASN A 140 -17.34 15.51 -1.99
CA ASN A 140 -17.03 16.80 -1.34
C ASN A 140 -16.00 16.64 -0.23
N ASP A 141 -16.11 15.56 0.55
CA ASP A 141 -15.18 15.26 1.65
C ASP A 141 -13.77 14.94 1.16
N LEU A 142 -13.67 14.38 -0.05
CA LEU A 142 -12.40 13.96 -0.65
C LEU A 142 -11.66 15.07 -1.39
N ILE A 143 -12.27 16.23 -1.64
CA ILE A 143 -11.60 17.36 -2.31
C ILE A 143 -10.36 17.75 -1.49
N GLY A 144 -9.19 17.62 -2.10
CA GLY A 144 -7.89 17.83 -1.43
C GLY A 144 -7.46 16.73 -0.46
N ASN A 145 -8.33 15.80 -0.07
CA ASN A 145 -8.11 14.82 1.01
C ASN A 145 -7.87 13.38 0.56
N ARG A 146 -8.01 13.05 -0.73
CA ARG A 146 -7.85 11.66 -1.24
C ARG A 146 -6.57 10.96 -0.76
N GLY A 147 -5.42 11.62 -0.83
CA GLY A 147 -4.16 11.05 -0.34
C GLY A 147 -4.14 10.79 1.17
N VAL A 148 -4.74 11.70 1.95
CA VAL A 148 -4.85 11.54 3.41
C VAL A 148 -5.76 10.37 3.75
N HIS A 149 -6.89 10.26 3.06
CA HIS A 149 -7.82 9.15 3.22
C HIS A 149 -7.15 7.80 2.94
N VAL A 150 -6.37 7.69 1.85
CA VAL A 150 -5.59 6.49 1.56
C VAL A 150 -4.59 6.17 2.67
N CYS A 151 -3.93 7.16 3.27
CA CYS A 151 -3.02 6.94 4.40
C CYS A 151 -3.77 6.48 5.68
N MET A 152 -4.96 7.01 5.95
CA MET A 152 -5.80 6.58 7.08
C MET A 152 -6.28 5.14 6.88
N LEU A 153 -6.76 4.82 5.68
CA LEU A 153 -7.19 3.48 5.30
C LEU A 153 -6.04 2.48 5.42
N MET A 154 -4.85 2.85 4.96
CA MET A 154 -3.67 2.03 5.09
C MET A 154 -3.31 1.77 6.56
N GLU A 155 -3.36 2.77 7.45
CA GLU A 155 -3.17 2.57 8.89
C GLU A 155 -4.22 1.59 9.46
N PHE A 156 -5.48 1.75 9.10
CA PHE A 156 -6.55 0.83 9.53
C PHE A 156 -6.31 -0.61 9.07
N LEU A 157 -5.99 -0.82 7.80
CA LEU A 157 -5.81 -2.16 7.24
C LEU A 157 -4.63 -2.91 7.88
N VAL A 158 -3.55 -2.20 8.22
CA VAL A 158 -2.33 -2.85 8.74
C VAL A 158 -2.26 -2.93 10.26
N THR A 159 -3.05 -2.12 10.98
CA THR A 159 -3.07 -2.09 12.46
C THR A 159 -4.40 -2.56 13.07
N GLY A 160 -5.46 -2.65 12.28
CA GLY A 160 -6.83 -2.87 12.76
C GLY A 160 -7.43 -1.69 13.54
N LYS A 161 -6.68 -0.57 13.70
CA LYS A 161 -7.14 0.61 14.44
C LYS A 161 -8.27 1.28 13.67
N PRO A 162 -9.50 1.35 14.22
CA PRO A 162 -10.66 1.87 13.50
C PRO A 162 -10.41 3.25 12.90
N MET A 163 -10.82 3.44 11.65
CA MET A 163 -10.95 4.79 11.10
C MET A 163 -12.11 5.47 11.81
N ASN A 164 -11.81 6.38 12.72
CA ASN A 164 -12.82 7.24 13.32
C ASN A 164 -13.27 8.26 12.27
N VAL A 165 -14.14 7.84 11.35
CA VAL A 165 -14.74 8.67 10.30
C VAL A 165 -16.19 9.04 10.61
N THR A 166 -16.66 8.80 11.84
CA THR A 166 -17.95 9.32 12.30
C THR A 166 -17.79 10.80 12.66
N GLY A 167 -18.63 11.65 12.06
CA GLY A 167 -18.61 13.11 12.26
C GLY A 167 -17.97 13.88 11.10
N ASP A 168 -17.22 14.93 11.42
CA ASP A 168 -16.63 15.84 10.43
C ASP A 168 -15.34 15.26 9.83
N PHE A 169 -15.46 14.63 8.66
CA PHE A 169 -14.34 14.03 7.93
C PHE A 169 -13.23 15.02 7.60
N GLN A 170 -13.56 16.29 7.32
CA GLN A 170 -12.58 17.32 6.99
C GLN A 170 -11.68 17.59 8.21
N ASN A 171 -12.28 17.73 9.39
CA ASN A 171 -11.53 17.90 10.63
C ASN A 171 -10.64 16.71 10.95
N TRP A 172 -11.10 15.48 10.69
CA TRP A 172 -10.28 14.28 10.81
C TRP A 172 -9.09 14.29 9.85
N CYS A 173 -9.29 14.68 8.59
CA CYS A 173 -8.20 14.83 7.63
C CYS A 173 -7.17 15.86 8.08
N VAL A 174 -7.61 17.01 8.61
CA VAL A 174 -6.71 18.05 9.15
C VAL A 174 -5.91 17.53 10.34
N ALA A 175 -6.56 16.84 11.28
CA ALA A 175 -5.89 16.23 12.42
C ALA A 175 -4.88 15.16 11.98
N TYR A 176 -5.24 14.32 11.02
CA TYR A 176 -4.37 13.26 10.51
C TYR A 176 -3.17 13.82 9.72
N ARG A 177 -3.34 14.93 8.99
CA ARG A 177 -2.21 15.66 8.36
C ARG A 177 -1.20 16.13 9.40
N ARG A 178 -1.67 16.70 10.52
CA ARG A 178 -0.80 17.14 11.62
C ARG A 178 -0.06 15.95 12.23
N TYR A 179 -0.79 14.86 12.52
CA TYR A 179 -0.19 13.62 12.99
C TYR A 179 0.90 13.09 12.04
N MET A 180 0.63 13.01 10.73
CA MET A 180 1.63 12.57 9.74
C MET A 180 2.84 13.50 9.70
N ALA A 181 2.62 14.82 9.75
CA ALA A 181 3.70 15.79 9.80
C ALA A 181 4.58 15.58 11.04
N ASP A 182 3.98 15.43 12.22
CA ASP A 182 4.70 15.18 13.47
C ASP A 182 5.50 13.88 13.41
N GLN A 183 4.95 12.80 12.85
CA GLN A 183 5.70 11.57 12.62
C GLN A 183 6.90 11.81 11.69
N MET A 184 6.69 12.44 10.54
CA MET A 184 7.77 12.71 9.58
C MET A 184 8.88 13.58 10.16
N TYR A 185 8.53 14.63 10.92
CA TYR A 185 9.50 15.48 11.60
C TYR A 185 10.24 14.71 12.69
N PHE A 186 9.54 13.94 13.52
CA PHE A 186 10.14 13.09 14.54
C PHE A 186 11.22 12.16 13.95
N TRP A 187 10.90 11.44 12.87
CA TRP A 187 11.84 10.52 12.22
C TRP A 187 13.05 11.23 11.60
N ARG A 188 12.91 12.48 11.16
CA ARG A 188 14.05 13.29 10.66
C ARG A 188 15.00 13.73 11.76
N CYS A 189 14.51 13.87 12.99
CA CYS A 189 15.30 14.32 14.13
C CYS A 189 16.00 13.18 14.89
N LEU A 190 15.81 11.92 14.48
CA LEU A 190 16.54 10.79 15.07
C LEU A 190 17.96 10.70 14.49
N PRO A 191 18.99 10.41 15.30
CA PRO A 191 20.34 10.14 14.82
C PRO A 191 20.32 8.97 13.84
N ARG A 192 21.12 9.04 12.77
CA ARG A 192 21.20 7.92 11.82
C ARG A 192 21.95 6.76 12.48
N PRO A 193 21.68 5.51 12.07
CA PRO A 193 22.49 4.38 12.51
C PRO A 193 23.96 4.63 12.13
N GLY A 194 24.83 4.79 13.13
CA GLY A 194 26.25 5.12 12.95
C GLY A 194 26.70 6.48 13.53
N ASP A 195 25.76 7.33 13.97
CA ASP A 195 26.08 8.65 14.55
C ASP A 195 26.39 8.60 16.08
N VAL A 196 26.72 7.42 16.64
CA VAL A 196 27.10 7.24 18.06
C VAL A 196 28.25 6.26 18.21
#